data_AF-A0AAV0HK43-F1
#
_entry.id   AF-A0AAV0HK43-F1
#
_cell.length_a   1.000
_cell.length_b   1.000
_cell.length_c   1.000
_cell.angle_alpha   90.00
_cell.angle_beta   90.00
_cell.angle_gamma   90.00
#
_symmetry.space_group_name_H-M   'P 1'
#
loop_
_entity.id
_entity.type
_entity.pdbx_description
1 polymer ?
#
loop_
_entity_poly.entity_id
_entity_poly.type
_entity_poly.pdbx_seq_one_letter_code
_entity_poly.pdbx_strand_id
1 'polypeptide(L)'
;MPQHGRPFIKGQLYIRFKVEFPVHGALSPEQCGTIETILPSRSGKKLSDMEIDNCEETTLHDVNMEYEDRRRKMQQHREAYDEDDEDDDEPSMQRVQCAQQ
;
A
#
# COMPACT_ATOMS: atom_id res chain seq x y z
N MET A 1 -1.12 16.19 -30.51
CA MET A 1 -1.97 16.09 -31.72
C MET A 1 -2.80 17.36 -31.87
N PRO A 2 -2.97 17.91 -33.08
CA PRO A 2 -3.83 19.07 -33.32
C PRO A 2 -5.31 18.71 -33.10
N GLN A 3 -6.07 19.62 -32.51
CA GLN A 3 -7.51 19.46 -32.38
C GLN A 3 -8.21 19.74 -33.72
N HIS A 4 -9.22 18.93 -34.07
CA HIS A 4 -10.00 19.13 -35.30
C HIS A 4 -10.63 20.53 -35.31
N GLY A 5 -10.50 21.26 -36.43
CA GLY A 5 -10.97 22.65 -36.56
C GLY A 5 -10.08 23.71 -35.90
N ARG A 6 -9.01 23.31 -35.19
CA ARG A 6 -8.07 24.23 -34.52
C ARG A 6 -6.62 23.76 -34.72
N PRO A 7 -6.04 23.95 -35.92
CA PRO A 7 -4.72 23.41 -36.29
C PRO A 7 -3.56 23.91 -35.41
N PHE A 8 -3.74 25.05 -34.74
CA PHE A 8 -2.74 25.64 -33.85
C PHE A 8 -2.85 25.18 -32.38
N ILE A 9 -3.95 24.53 -31.97
CA ILE A 9 -4.09 23.98 -30.61
C ILE A 9 -3.53 22.57 -30.58
N LYS A 10 -2.44 22.39 -29.84
CA LYS A 10 -1.80 21.09 -29.61
C LYS A 10 -2.21 20.53 -28.25
N GLY A 11 -2.55 19.25 -28.21
CA GLY A 11 -2.73 18.52 -26.95
C GLY A 11 -1.41 18.29 -26.20
N GLN A 12 -1.52 17.85 -24.95
CA GLN A 12 -0.39 17.48 -24.10
C GLN A 12 0.02 16.02 -24.34
N LEU A 13 1.32 15.74 -24.32
CA LEU A 13 1.85 14.38 -24.32
C LEU A 13 2.21 14.00 -22.88
N TYR A 14 1.61 12.92 -22.39
CA TYR A 14 1.93 12.35 -21.10
C TYR A 14 2.80 11.11 -21.29
N ILE A 15 3.98 11.10 -20.66
CA ILE A 15 4.88 9.96 -20.65
C ILE A 15 4.82 9.36 -19.25
N ARG A 16 4.26 8.16 -19.15
CA ARG A 16 4.26 7.37 -17.91
C ARG A 16 5.42 6.40 -17.97
N PHE A 17 6.45 6.65 -17.17
CA PHE A 17 7.52 5.70 -16.98
C PHE A 17 7.05 4.53 -16.12
N LYS A 18 7.30 3.32 -16.59
CA LYS A 18 7.23 2.10 -15.78
C LYS A 18 8.67 1.65 -15.57
N VAL A 19 9.12 1.69 -14.33
CA VAL A 19 10.48 1.24 -13.97
C VAL A 19 10.42 -0.26 -13.70
N GLU A 20 11.26 -1.02 -14.38
CA GLU A 20 11.44 -2.45 -14.14
C GLU A 20 12.73 -2.62 -13.33
N PHE A 21 12.60 -3.19 -12.14
CA PHE A 21 13.74 -3.46 -11.27
C PHE A 21 14.45 -4.75 -11.70
N PRO A 22 15.76 -4.88 -11.41
CA PRO A 22 16.48 -6.13 -11.61
C PRO A 22 15.82 -7.30 -10.85
N VAL A 23 15.95 -8.51 -11.40
CA VAL A 23 15.50 -9.73 -10.73
C VAL A 23 16.29 -10.00 -9.45
N HIS A 24 15.70 -10.77 -8.53
CA HIS A 24 16.36 -11.18 -7.30
C HIS A 24 17.72 -11.86 -7.60
N GLY A 25 18.77 -11.44 -6.88
CA GLY A 25 20.13 -11.96 -7.07
C GLY A 25 20.89 -11.39 -8.27
N ALA A 26 20.31 -10.44 -9.04
CA ALA A 26 21.01 -9.81 -10.16
C ALA A 26 22.20 -8.92 -9.73
N LEU A 27 22.22 -8.48 -8.48
CA LEU A 27 23.27 -7.64 -7.92
C LEU A 27 24.11 -8.44 -6.92
N SER A 28 25.43 -8.32 -7.02
CA SER A 28 26.34 -8.88 -6.03
C SER A 28 26.32 -8.06 -4.73
N PRO A 29 26.74 -8.63 -3.58
CA PRO A 29 26.83 -7.89 -2.32
C PRO A 29 27.72 -6.64 -2.42
N GLU A 30 28.81 -6.70 -3.20
CA GLU A 30 29.71 -5.58 -3.45
C GLU A 30 29.03 -4.45 -4.23
N GLN A 31 28.23 -4.80 -5.25
CA GLN A 31 27.45 -3.83 -6.02
C GLN A 31 26.38 -3.17 -5.14
N CYS A 32 25.73 -3.94 -4.26
CA CYS A 32 24.79 -3.39 -3.28
C CYS A 32 25.48 -2.36 -2.36
N GLY A 33 26.67 -2.67 -1.85
CA GLY A 33 27.45 -1.73 -1.04
C GLY A 33 27.81 -0.45 -1.81
N THR A 34 28.16 -0.57 -3.09
CA THR A 34 28.43 0.60 -3.94
C THR A 34 27.17 1.47 -4.11
N ILE A 35 26.01 0.85 -4.34
CA ILE A 35 24.74 1.56 -4.47
C ILE A 35 24.41 2.36 -3.20
N GLU A 36 24.69 1.82 -2.01
CA GLU A 36 24.48 2.53 -0.75
C GLU A 36 25.29 3.82 -0.62
N THR A 37 26.47 3.89 -1.26
CA THR A 37 27.28 5.12 -1.28
C THR A 37 26.73 6.19 -2.22
N ILE A 38 25.96 5.79 -3.23
CA ILE A 38 25.43 6.67 -4.27
C ILE A 38 24.03 7.17 -3.88
N LEU A 39 23.23 6.31 -3.25
CA LEU A 39 21.87 6.66 -2.84
C LEU A 39 21.88 7.62 -1.63
N PRO A 40 20.81 8.42 -1.44
CA PRO A 40 20.64 9.21 -0.24
C PRO A 40 20.74 8.36 1.02
N SER A 41 21.25 8.96 2.11
CA SER A 41 21.39 8.28 3.41
C SER A 41 20.06 7.64 3.81
N ARG A 42 20.13 6.39 4.31
CA ARG A 42 18.96 5.64 4.77
C ARG A 42 18.23 6.48 5.82
N SER A 43 16.97 6.83 5.54
CA SER A 43 16.08 7.41 6.55
C SER A 43 15.75 6.32 7.57
N GLY A 44 16.62 6.14 8.55
CA GLY A 44 16.35 5.22 9.65
C GLY A 44 15.17 5.75 10.45
N LYS A 45 14.06 4.99 10.48
CA LYS A 45 13.19 5.04 11.65
C LYS A 45 14.05 4.57 12.81
N LYS A 46 14.51 5.51 13.64
CA LYS A 46 15.11 5.16 14.93
C LYS A 46 13.97 4.67 15.80
N LEU A 47 13.76 3.36 15.79
CA LEU A 47 12.89 2.74 16.77
C LEU A 47 13.54 2.91 18.15
N SER A 48 12.72 3.28 19.14
CA SER A 48 13.14 3.27 20.54
C SER A 48 13.33 1.83 21.04
N ASP A 49 14.12 1.66 22.09
CA ASP A 49 14.37 0.34 22.68
C ASP A 49 13.04 -0.35 23.09
N MET A 50 12.06 0.41 23.59
CA MET A 50 10.72 -0.11 23.89
C MET A 50 9.95 -0.59 22.64
N GLU A 51 10.13 0.05 21.49
CA GLU A 51 9.50 -0.40 20.24
C GLU A 51 10.20 -1.67 19.72
N ILE A 52 11.51 -1.78 19.90
CA ILE A 52 12.29 -2.96 19.50
C ILE A 52 11.91 -4.18 20.36
N ASP A 53 11.74 -4.02 21.67
CA ASP A 53 11.32 -5.11 22.58
C ASP A 53 9.94 -5.68 22.22
N ASN A 54 9.08 -4.87 21.60
CA ASN A 54 7.76 -5.27 21.13
C ASN A 54 7.75 -5.73 19.65
N CYS A 55 8.88 -5.74 18.95
CA CYS A 55 8.96 -6.23 17.57
C CYS A 55 9.11 -7.75 17.52
N GLU A 56 8.33 -8.40 16.65
CA GLU A 56 8.51 -9.80 16.31
C GLU A 56 9.40 -9.94 15.06
N GLU A 57 10.36 -10.87 15.11
CA GLU A 57 11.15 -11.23 13.92
C GLU A 57 10.24 -11.90 12.89
N THR A 58 10.26 -11.39 11.67
CA THR A 58 9.43 -11.91 10.58
C THR A 58 10.24 -12.09 9.31
N THR A 59 9.85 -13.08 8.49
CA THR A 59 10.48 -13.36 7.21
C THR A 59 9.56 -12.89 6.09
N LEU A 60 10.13 -12.27 5.06
CA LEU A 60 9.38 -11.88 3.86
C LEU A 60 9.12 -13.10 2.98
N HIS A 61 7.91 -13.17 2.43
CA HIS A 61 7.51 -14.22 1.48
C HIS A 61 7.08 -13.58 0.16
N ASP A 62 7.28 -14.32 -0.94
CA ASP A 62 6.82 -13.89 -2.26
C ASP A 62 5.29 -13.83 -2.30
N VAL A 63 4.77 -12.74 -2.84
CA VAL A 63 3.33 -12.48 -2.92
C VAL A 63 2.90 -12.45 -4.38
N ASN A 64 1.83 -13.18 -4.71
CA ASN A 64 1.16 -13.03 -5.98
C ASN A 64 0.21 -11.82 -5.94
N MET A 65 0.67 -10.69 -6.46
CA MET A 65 -0.08 -9.44 -6.48
C MET A 65 -1.43 -9.54 -7.21
N GLU A 66 -1.54 -10.36 -8.27
CA GLU A 66 -2.81 -10.52 -8.99
C GLU A 66 -3.86 -11.24 -8.13
N TYR A 67 -3.43 -12.24 -7.37
CA TYR A 67 -4.29 -12.95 -6.43
C TYR A 67 -4.72 -12.05 -5.28
N GLU A 68 -3.80 -11.30 -4.68
CA GLU A 68 -4.10 -10.36 -3.58
C GLU A 68 -5.04 -9.24 -4.02
N ASP A 69 -4.83 -8.65 -5.21
CA ASP A 69 -5.71 -7.62 -5.75
C ASP A 69 -7.13 -8.14 -5.99
N ARG A 70 -7.26 -9.39 -6.47
CA ARG A 70 -8.57 -10.04 -6.60
C ARG A 70 -9.23 -10.28 -5.25
N ARG A 71 -8.49 -10.79 -4.25
CA ARG A 71 -9.01 -11.01 -2.90
C ARG A 71 -9.52 -9.70 -2.29
N ARG A 72 -8.73 -8.62 -2.41
CA ARG A 72 -9.08 -7.30 -1.88
C ARG A 72 -10.35 -6.73 -2.52
N LYS A 73 -10.52 -6.88 -3.84
CA LYS A 73 -11.74 -6.42 -4.54
C LYS A 73 -12.99 -7.20 -4.10
N MET A 74 -12.87 -8.51 -3.89
CA MET A 74 -13.99 -9.32 -3.39
C MET A 74 -14.37 -8.91 -1.96
N GLN A 75 -13.39 -8.63 -1.11
CA GLN A 75 -13.64 -8.18 0.26
C GLN A 75 -14.31 -6.80 0.30
N GLN A 76 -13.85 -5.85 -0.52
CA GLN A 76 -14.48 -4.54 -0.65
C GLN A 76 -15.91 -4.62 -1.20
N HIS A 77 -16.19 -5.58 -2.08
CA HIS A 77 -17.56 -5.83 -2.52
C HIS A 77 -18.41 -6.42 -1.40
N ARG A 78 -17.87 -7.33 -0.58
CA ARG A 78 -18.61 -7.96 0.53
C ARG A 78 -18.97 -6.96 1.64
N GLU A 79 -18.07 -6.04 1.97
CA GLU A 79 -18.33 -4.95 2.93
C GLU A 79 -19.50 -4.03 2.52
N ALA A 80 -19.83 -3.95 1.22
CA ALA A 80 -20.98 -3.16 0.73
C ALA A 80 -22.33 -3.90 0.79
N TYR A 81 -22.34 -5.21 1.09
CA TYR A 81 -23.57 -6.02 1.21
C TYR A 81 -23.78 -6.58 2.62
N ASP A 82 -22.78 -6.51 3.52
CA ASP A 82 -22.93 -6.89 4.93
C ASP A 82 -23.58 -5.76 5.78
N GLU A 83 -23.85 -4.56 5.23
CA GLU A 83 -24.59 -3.47 5.93
C GLU A 83 -26.13 -3.54 5.77
N ASP A 84 -26.66 -4.39 4.89
CA ASP A 84 -28.11 -4.45 4.57
C ASP A 84 -28.84 -5.69 5.15
N ASP A 85 -28.14 -6.53 5.92
CA ASP A 85 -28.69 -7.78 6.52
C ASP A 85 -28.54 -7.82 8.07
N GLU A 86 -28.58 -6.65 8.74
CA GLU A 86 -28.66 -6.55 10.23
C GLU A 86 -29.81 -5.61 10.71
N ASP A 87 -30.89 -5.49 9.93
CA ASP A 87 -32.08 -4.68 10.25
C ASP A 87 -33.38 -5.50 10.41
N ASP A 88 -33.29 -6.70 11.01
CA ASP A 88 -34.45 -7.29 11.71
C ASP A 88 -33.92 -8.23 12.81
N ASP A 89 -34.39 -8.02 14.06
CA ASP A 89 -34.08 -8.74 15.31
C ASP A 89 -32.95 -8.21 16.24
N GLU A 90 -33.18 -7.04 16.85
CA GLU A 90 -32.61 -6.68 18.18
C GLU A 90 -32.95 -7.75 19.25
N PRO A 91 -32.14 -8.00 20.31
CA PRO A 91 -31.88 -6.93 21.29
C PRO A 91 -30.53 -6.94 22.05
N SER A 92 -30.14 -5.73 22.48
CA SER A 92 -29.35 -5.42 23.69
C SER A 92 -27.82 -5.48 23.58
N MET A 93 -27.19 -4.41 23.12
CA MET A 93 -25.87 -4.02 23.63
C MET A 93 -25.99 -2.76 24.49
N GLN A 94 -25.93 -2.96 25.81
CA GLN A 94 -25.93 -1.89 26.82
C GLN A 94 -24.83 -0.85 26.53
N ARG A 95 -25.25 0.36 26.14
CA ARG A 95 -24.37 1.52 26.04
C ARG A 95 -24.14 2.09 27.44
N VAL A 96 -22.95 1.89 27.99
CA VAL A 96 -22.54 2.45 29.27
C VAL A 96 -22.16 3.93 29.06
N GLN A 97 -22.95 4.85 29.62
CA GLN A 97 -22.61 6.28 29.64
C GLN A 97 -21.81 6.61 30.90
N CYS A 98 -20.55 6.99 30.74
CA CYS A 98 -19.76 7.58 31.82
C CYS A 98 -20.22 9.02 32.06
N ALA A 99 -20.80 9.29 33.23
CA ALA A 99 -21.01 10.66 33.71
C ALA A 99 -19.73 11.14 34.42
N GLN A 100 -19.15 12.25 33.95
CA GLN A 100 -18.14 13.01 34.71
C GLN A 100 -18.84 13.93 35.71
N GLN A 101 -18.35 13.94 36.95
CA GLN A 101 -18.26 15.11 37.83
C GLN A 101 -16.94 15.03 38.59
#